data_AF-A0A9Q1RDG1-F1
#
_entry.id   AF-A0A9Q1RDG1-F1
#
_cell.length_a   1.000
_cell.length_b   1.000
_cell.length_c   1.000
_cell.angle_alpha   90.00
_cell.angle_beta   90.00
_cell.angle_gamma   90.00
#
_symmetry.space_group_name_H-M   'P 1'
#
loop_
_entity.id
_entity.type
_entity.pdbx_description
1 polymer ?
#
loop_
_entity_poly.entity_id
_entity_poly.type
_entity_poly.pdbx_seq_one_letter_code
_entity_poly.pdbx_strand_id
1 'polypeptide(L)'
;MIAEFKVGNEHKDAAEDTMIAYKAAQDIALTELAPTHPIRLGLALNFSVFYYEILNASEKACSMAKQAFEEAIAELDTLGEESYKDSTLIMQLLRDNLILWTSDMQVLHFFK
;
A
#
# COMPACT_ATOMS: atom_id res chain seq x y z
N MET A 1 -3.99 -12.70 10.03
CA MET A 1 -4.04 -11.28 10.45
C MET A 1 -4.53 -11.25 11.90
N ILE A 2 -3.66 -11.03 12.89
CA ILE A 2 -4.04 -11.06 14.33
C ILE A 2 -4.57 -9.68 14.80
N ALA A 3 -4.36 -8.63 13.99
CA ALA A 3 -4.71 -7.26 14.33
C ALA A 3 -6.24 -6.97 14.35
N GLU A 4 -7.06 -7.77 13.66
CA GLU A 4 -8.51 -7.54 13.59
C GLU A 4 -9.27 -7.85 14.91
N PHE A 5 -8.63 -8.48 15.91
CA PHE A 5 -9.32 -9.00 17.10
C PHE A 5 -8.82 -8.48 18.46
N LYS A 6 -7.87 -7.55 18.51
CA LYS A 6 -7.30 -7.08 19.80
C LYS A 6 -7.81 -5.68 20.17
N VAL A 7 -8.40 -5.55 21.38
CA VAL A 7 -8.96 -4.31 21.94
C VAL A 7 -7.94 -3.65 22.88
N GLY A 8 -7.75 -2.33 22.80
CA GLY A 8 -6.99 -1.54 23.78
C GLY A 8 -5.48 -1.40 23.47
N ASN A 9 -4.63 -1.37 24.51
CA ASN A 9 -3.18 -1.14 24.37
C ASN A 9 -2.47 -2.16 23.47
N GLU A 10 -2.93 -3.42 23.46
CA GLU A 10 -2.34 -4.46 22.59
C GLU A 10 -2.51 -4.16 21.09
N HIS A 11 -3.52 -3.37 20.71
CA HIS A 11 -3.70 -2.93 19.32
C HIS A 11 -2.64 -1.90 18.91
N LYS A 12 -2.25 -1.00 19.83
CA LYS A 12 -1.21 0.00 19.58
C LYS A 12 0.16 -0.67 19.44
N ASP A 13 0.51 -1.57 20.36
CA ASP A 13 1.79 -2.28 20.32
C ASP A 13 1.91 -3.12 19.04
N ALA A 14 0.84 -3.84 18.66
CA ALA A 14 0.82 -4.62 17.42
C ALA A 14 0.90 -3.74 16.15
N ALA A 15 0.29 -2.55 16.16
CA ALA A 15 0.39 -1.61 15.05
C ALA A 15 1.79 -0.99 14.95
N GLU A 16 2.45 -0.71 16.08
CA GLU A 16 3.83 -0.23 16.10
C GLU A 16 4.81 -1.30 15.58
N ASP A 17 4.70 -2.54 16.03
CA ASP A 17 5.51 -3.65 15.52
C ASP A 17 5.29 -3.87 14.02
N THR A 18 4.03 -3.83 13.57
CA THR A 18 3.67 -3.95 12.14
C THR A 18 4.26 -2.79 11.32
N MET A 19 4.23 -1.56 11.85
CA MET A 19 4.84 -0.40 11.22
C MET A 19 6.36 -0.55 11.07
N ILE A 20 7.04 -1.06 12.10
CA ILE A 20 8.49 -1.31 12.06
C ILE A 20 8.81 -2.35 10.98
N ALA A 21 8.06 -3.45 10.94
CA ALA A 21 8.24 -4.50 9.94
C ALA A 21 8.04 -3.98 8.51
N TYR A 22 6.97 -3.20 8.26
CA TYR A 22 6.71 -2.62 6.95
C TYR A 22 7.81 -1.63 6.53
N LYS A 23 8.30 -0.78 7.44
CA LYS A 23 9.41 0.14 7.14
C LYS A 23 10.69 -0.61 6.79
N ALA A 24 11.07 -1.60 7.58
CA ALA A 24 12.25 -2.41 7.31
C ALA A 24 12.16 -3.13 5.94
N ALA A 25 11.00 -3.70 5.63
CA ALA A 25 10.76 -4.32 4.33
C ALA A 25 10.79 -3.29 3.19
N GLN A 26 10.26 -2.09 3.42
CA GLN A 26 10.22 -1.01 2.43
C GLN A 26 11.63 -0.53 2.12
N ASP A 27 12.46 -0.29 3.14
CA ASP A 27 13.85 0.14 2.95
C ASP A 27 14.63 -0.85 2.07
N ILE A 28 14.48 -2.15 2.33
CA ILE A 28 15.11 -3.20 1.52
C ILE A 28 14.51 -3.25 0.10
N ALA A 29 13.18 -3.18 -0.03
CA ALA A 29 12.54 -3.24 -1.33
C ALA A 29 12.89 -2.03 -2.22
N LEU A 30 13.05 -0.84 -1.64
CA LEU A 30 13.45 0.37 -2.36
C LEU A 30 14.88 0.29 -2.88
N THR A 31 15.79 -0.43 -2.19
CA THR A 31 17.19 -0.57 -2.61
C THR A 31 17.42 -1.74 -3.55
N GLU A 32 16.73 -2.88 -3.32
CA GLU A 32 17.03 -4.14 -4.01
C GLU A 32 16.10 -4.44 -5.18
N LEU A 33 14.91 -3.81 -5.24
CA LEU A 33 13.87 -4.18 -6.20
C LEU A 33 13.44 -2.99 -7.07
N ALA A 34 13.30 -3.25 -8.38
CA ALA A 34 12.72 -2.28 -9.31
C ALA A 34 11.28 -1.90 -8.89
N PRO A 35 10.82 -0.67 -9.18
CA PRO A 35 9.46 -0.22 -8.87
C PRO A 35 8.35 -1.13 -9.42
N THR A 36 8.60 -1.82 -10.53
CA THR A 36 7.68 -2.76 -11.15
C THR A 36 7.74 -4.17 -10.57
N HIS A 37 8.66 -4.46 -9.66
CA HIS A 37 8.81 -5.79 -9.10
C HIS A 37 7.58 -6.19 -8.27
N PRO A 38 6.95 -7.36 -8.50
CA PRO A 38 5.72 -7.77 -7.82
C PRO A 38 5.80 -7.70 -6.29
N ILE A 39 6.94 -8.08 -5.71
CA ILE A 39 7.16 -8.00 -4.25
C ILE A 39 7.13 -6.56 -3.73
N ARG A 40 7.77 -5.61 -4.43
CA ARG A 40 7.78 -4.19 -4.02
C ARG A 40 6.39 -3.57 -4.16
N LEU A 41 5.69 -3.88 -5.25
CA LEU A 41 4.31 -3.48 -5.48
C LEU A 41 3.36 -4.05 -4.42
N GLY A 42 3.46 -5.34 -4.12
CA GLY A 42 2.64 -6.00 -3.11
C GLY A 42 2.89 -5.47 -1.71
N LEU A 43 4.14 -5.12 -1.40
CA LEU A 43 4.48 -4.44 -0.16
C LEU A 43 3.84 -3.05 -0.07
N ALA A 44 3.94 -2.24 -1.13
CA ALA A 44 3.31 -0.91 -1.17
C ALA A 44 1.78 -1.01 -1.04
N LEU A 45 1.15 -1.98 -1.70
CA LEU A 45 -0.28 -2.26 -1.58
C LEU A 45 -0.66 -2.56 -0.13
N ASN A 46 -0.04 -3.56 0.50
CA ASN A 46 -0.37 -3.95 1.87
C ASN A 46 -0.07 -2.85 2.88
N PHE A 47 1.01 -2.10 2.69
CA PHE A 47 1.37 -1.01 3.59
C PHE A 47 0.39 0.17 3.44
N SER A 48 -0.07 0.48 2.23
CA SER A 48 -1.12 1.48 2.01
C SER A 48 -2.44 1.10 2.68
N VAL A 49 -2.85 -0.18 2.59
CA VAL A 49 -4.04 -0.71 3.30
C VAL A 49 -3.86 -0.59 4.81
N PHE A 50 -2.67 -0.91 5.35
CA PHE A 50 -2.38 -0.74 6.77
C PHE A 50 -2.51 0.73 7.23
N TYR A 51 -2.01 1.69 6.44
CA TYR A 51 -2.22 3.11 6.72
C TYR A 51 -3.71 3.49 6.72
N TYR A 52 -4.49 2.94 5.79
CA TYR A 52 -5.90 3.25 5.65
C TYR A 52 -6.75 2.63 6.78
N GLU A 53 -6.69 1.31 6.95
CA GLU A 53 -7.59 0.53 7.81
C GLU A 53 -7.17 0.53 9.28
N ILE A 54 -5.86 0.47 9.57
CA ILE A 54 -5.36 0.33 10.95
C ILE A 54 -5.02 1.69 11.55
N LEU A 55 -4.38 2.57 10.78
CA LEU A 55 -3.92 3.87 11.29
C LEU A 55 -4.89 5.02 11.01
N ASN A 56 -5.98 4.78 10.27
CA ASN A 56 -6.93 5.80 9.83
C ASN A 56 -6.24 7.02 9.17
N ALA A 57 -5.13 6.77 8.49
CA ALA A 57 -4.27 7.79 7.87
C ALA A 57 -4.47 7.80 6.35
N SER A 58 -5.70 8.11 5.91
CA SER A 58 -6.16 7.98 4.52
C SER A 58 -5.30 8.78 3.53
N GLU A 59 -4.85 9.98 3.89
CA GLU A 59 -3.96 10.78 3.05
C GLU A 59 -2.61 10.09 2.79
N LYS A 60 -2.02 9.48 3.83
CA LYS A 60 -0.76 8.73 3.70
C LYS A 60 -0.94 7.46 2.87
N ALA A 61 -2.04 6.74 3.09
CA ALA A 61 -2.39 5.56 2.29
C ALA A 61 -2.48 5.90 0.80
N CYS A 62 -3.25 6.94 0.46
CA CYS A 62 -3.40 7.39 -0.92
C CYS A 62 -2.09 7.90 -1.52
N SER A 63 -1.30 8.68 -0.78
CA SER A 63 0.00 9.16 -1.25
C SER A 63 0.94 8.00 -1.58
N MET A 64 1.00 6.98 -0.71
CA MET A 64 1.85 5.81 -0.89
C MET A 64 1.41 4.96 -2.08
N ALA A 65 0.11 4.63 -2.16
CA ALA A 65 -0.42 3.83 -3.27
C ALA A 65 -0.24 4.55 -4.62
N LYS A 66 -0.47 5.87 -4.64
CA LYS A 66 -0.26 6.70 -5.84
C LYS A 66 1.20 6.71 -6.27
N GLN A 67 2.12 6.95 -5.35
CA GLN A 67 3.56 6.96 -5.65
C GLN A 67 4.01 5.62 -6.24
N ALA A 68 3.66 4.50 -5.60
CA ALA A 68 4.04 3.17 -6.09
C ALA A 68 3.47 2.88 -7.49
N PHE A 69 2.23 3.31 -7.74
CA PHE A 69 1.59 3.16 -9.05
C PHE A 69 2.26 4.01 -10.13
N GLU A 70 2.59 5.27 -9.84
CA GLU A 70 3.27 6.19 -10.77
C GLU A 70 4.70 5.73 -11.09
N GLU A 71 5.47 5.31 -10.07
CA GLU A 71 6.82 4.75 -10.26
C GLU A 71 6.78 3.47 -11.12
N ALA A 72 5.82 2.59 -10.87
CA ALA A 72 5.68 1.37 -11.66
C ALA A 72 5.23 1.63 -13.09
N ILE A 73 4.36 2.61 -13.35
CA ILE A 73 4.01 3.02 -14.71
C ILE A 73 5.24 3.51 -15.47
N ALA A 74 6.11 4.30 -14.83
CA ALA A 74 7.28 4.88 -15.47
C ALA A 74 8.28 3.83 -15.98
N GLU A 75 8.28 2.64 -15.37
CA GLU A 75 9.21 1.55 -15.68
C GLU A 75 8.50 0.28 -16.19
N LEU A 76 7.18 0.33 -16.48
CA LEU A 76 6.41 -0.86 -16.85
C LEU A 76 6.94 -1.53 -18.12
N ASP A 77 7.44 -0.73 -19.07
CA ASP A 77 8.00 -1.21 -20.34
C ASP A 77 9.29 -2.01 -20.17
N THR A 78 9.95 -1.95 -18.99
CA THR A 78 11.19 -2.69 -18.72
C THR A 78 10.94 -4.05 -18.06
N LEU A 79 9.69 -4.40 -17.78
CA LEU A 79 9.33 -5.60 -17.03
C LEU A 79 9.31 -6.85 -17.94
N GLY A 80 9.96 -7.92 -17.49
CA GLY A 80 9.95 -9.21 -18.21
C GLY A 80 8.58 -9.91 -18.16
N GLU A 81 8.28 -10.72 -19.18
CA GLU A 81 6.98 -11.40 -19.32
C GLU A 81 6.58 -12.24 -18.10
N GLU A 82 7.55 -12.85 -17.42
CA GLU A 82 7.30 -13.70 -16.23
C GLU A 82 6.65 -12.94 -15.08
N SER A 83 7.06 -11.69 -14.85
CA SER A 83 6.54 -10.84 -13.77
C SER A 83 5.43 -9.90 -14.23
N TYR A 84 5.24 -9.74 -15.54
CA TYR A 84 4.31 -8.76 -16.13
C TYR A 84 2.88 -8.94 -15.64
N LYS A 85 2.38 -10.18 -15.61
CA LYS A 85 1.01 -10.47 -15.20
C LYS A 85 0.76 -10.15 -13.72
N ASP A 86 1.71 -10.49 -12.87
CA ASP A 86 1.57 -10.29 -11.42
C ASP A 86 1.69 -8.81 -11.07
N SER A 87 2.65 -8.09 -11.66
CA SER A 87 2.80 -6.66 -11.43
C SER A 87 1.60 -5.87 -11.92
N THR A 88 1.07 -6.17 -13.12
CA THR A 88 -0.11 -5.48 -13.65
C THR A 88 -1.36 -5.75 -12.82
N LEU A 89 -1.53 -6.96 -12.29
CA LEU A 89 -2.61 -7.27 -11.35
C LEU A 89 -2.50 -6.43 -10.06
N ILE A 90 -1.32 -6.33 -9.47
CA ILE A 90 -1.13 -5.54 -8.24
C ILE A 90 -1.32 -4.04 -8.51
N MET A 91 -0.84 -3.54 -9.64
CA MET A 91 -1.08 -2.15 -10.06
C MET A 91 -2.58 -1.86 -10.24
N GLN A 92 -3.35 -2.80 -10.78
CA GLN A 92 -4.80 -2.67 -10.87
C GLN A 92 -5.44 -2.59 -9.48
N LEU A 93 -5.01 -3.41 -8.52
CA LEU A 93 -5.48 -3.35 -7.13
C LEU A 93 -5.14 -2.02 -6.45
N LEU A 94 -3.93 -1.49 -6.67
CA LEU A 94 -3.55 -0.16 -6.17
C LEU A 94 -4.47 0.93 -6.73
N ARG A 95 -4.79 0.87 -8.02
CA ARG A 95 -5.70 1.79 -8.68
C ARG A 95 -7.12 1.68 -8.10
N ASP A 96 -7.62 0.46 -7.93
CA ASP A 96 -8.97 0.22 -7.39
C ASP A 96 -9.09 0.76 -5.96
N ASN A 97 -8.08 0.53 -5.12
CA ASN A 97 -8.01 1.09 -3.77
C ASN A 97 -7.99 2.63 -3.78
N LEU A 98 -7.20 3.25 -4.66
CA LEU A 98 -7.17 4.72 -4.80
C LEU A 98 -8.53 5.29 -5.19
N ILE A 99 -9.25 4.65 -6.11
CA ILE A 99 -10.59 5.08 -6.53
C ILE A 99 -11.57 4.98 -5.36
N LEU A 100 -11.54 3.86 -4.63
CA LEU A 100 -12.39 3.64 -3.46
C LEU A 100 -12.14 4.71 -2.38
N TRP A 101 -10.89 4.87 -1.96
CA TRP A 101 -10.53 5.76 -0.86
C TRP A 101 -10.74 7.24 -1.18
N THR A 102 -10.52 7.65 -2.44
CA THR A 102 -10.79 9.03 -2.86
C THR A 102 -12.29 9.31 -2.96
N SER A 103 -13.10 8.31 -3.32
CA SER A 103 -14.56 8.41 -3.32
C SER A 103 -15.08 8.54 -1.88
N ASP A 104 -14.60 7.72 -0.95
CA ASP A 104 -14.97 7.78 0.46
C ASP A 104 -14.62 9.13 1.10
N MET A 105 -13.45 9.69 0.77
CA MET A 105 -13.05 11.02 1.25
C MET A 105 -13.93 12.15 0.70
N GLN A 106 -14.35 12.08 -0.57
CA GLN A 106 -15.30 13.06 -1.13
C GLN A 106 -16.65 12.99 -0.44
N VAL A 107 -17.14 11.78 -0.14
CA VAL A 107 -18.38 11.57 0.61
C VAL A 107 -18.26 12.15 2.02
N LEU A 108 -17.19 11.82 2.75
CA LEU A 108 -16.94 12.34 4.11
C LEU A 108 -16.84 13.86 4.16
N HIS A 109 -16.26 14.49 3.12
CA HIS A 109 -16.17 15.95 3.03
C HIS A 109 -17.53 16.61 2.75
N PHE A 110 -18.49 15.89 2.15
CA PHE A 110 -19.84 16.39 1.92
C PHE A 110 -20.71 16.34 3.18
N PHE A 111 -20.36 15.48 4.14
CA PHE A 111 -21.09 15.27 5.39
C PHE A 111 -20.50 16.00 6.61
N LYS A 112 -19.42 16.77 6.43
CA LYS A 112 -18.87 17.70 7.43
C LYS A 112 -19.23 19.13 7.10
#